data_AF-A0A9P7C1S9-F1
#
_entry.id   AF-A0A9P7C1S9-F1
#
_cell.length_a   1.000
_cell.length_b   1.000
_cell.length_c   1.000
_cell.angle_alpha   90.00
_cell.angle_beta   90.00
_cell.angle_gamma   90.00
#
_symmetry.space_group_name_H-M   'P 1'
#
loop_
_entity.id
_entity.type
_entity.pdbx_description
1 polymer ?
#
loop_
_entity_poly.entity_id
_entity_poly.type
_entity_poly.pdbx_seq_one_letter_code
_entity_poly.pdbx_strand_id
1 'polypeptide(L)' 'MFRFAGVEPSRAAILVVKSSAHFRADFTSIAQTLLVCAAPGSMLMDAAKQPWTRLRPGIRMAPCGPVFSGRPATA' A
#
# COMPACT_ATOMS: atom_id res chain seq x y z
N MET A 1 -10.53 -2.09 16.49
CA MET A 1 -9.60 -3.21 16.17
C MET A 1 -8.69 -3.54 17.36
N PHE A 2 -7.70 -2.71 17.72
CA PHE A 2 -6.75 -3.04 18.79
C PHE A 2 -7.37 -3.31 20.17
N ARG A 3 -8.36 -2.49 20.59
CA ARG A 3 -9.08 -2.69 21.86
C ARG A 3 -9.81 -4.03 21.95
N PHE A 4 -10.26 -4.58 20.82
CA PHE A 4 -10.86 -5.92 20.80
C PHE A 4 -9.85 -7.00 21.18
N ALA A 5 -8.56 -6.79 20.88
CA ALA A 5 -7.46 -7.62 21.33
C ALA A 5 -6.86 -7.15 22.67
N GLY A 6 -7.53 -6.26 23.41
CA GLY A 6 -7.07 -5.74 24.70
C GLY A 6 -5.93 -4.71 24.63
N VAL A 7 -5.56 -4.22 23.45
CA VAL A 7 -4.50 -3.22 23.27
C VAL A 7 -5.09 -1.82 23.21
N GLU A 8 -4.64 -0.94 24.11
CA GLU A 8 -5.00 0.48 24.08
C GLU A 8 -4.07 1.25 23.10
N PRO A 9 -4.57 1.75 21.95
CA PRO A 9 -3.72 2.36 20.93
C PRO A 9 -2.94 3.58 21.40
N SER A 10 -3.56 4.41 22.24
CA SER A 10 -2.96 5.66 22.76
C SER A 10 -1.77 5.43 23.69
N ARG A 11 -1.57 4.19 24.17
CA ARG A 11 -0.46 3.81 25.05
C ARG A 11 0.70 3.15 24.31
N ALA A 12 0.54 2.85 23.02
CA ALA A 12 1.58 2.22 22.23
C ALA A 12 2.53 3.28 21.65
N ALA A 13 3.84 3.03 21.72
CA ALA A 13 4.83 3.92 21.10
C ALA A 13 4.76 3.90 19.56
N ILE A 14 4.41 2.75 18.98
CA ILE A 14 4.26 2.55 17.54
C ILE A 14 3.03 1.69 17.28
N LEU A 15 2.21 2.09 16.31
CA LEU A 15 1.10 1.30 15.78
C LEU A 15 1.39 0.93 14.32
N VAL A 16 1.30 -0.37 14.01
CA VAL A 16 1.43 -0.87 12.64
C VAL A 16 0.05 -1.30 12.16
N VAL A 17 -0.37 -0.77 11.01
CA VAL A 17 -1.69 -1.01 10.42
C VAL A 17 -1.53 -1.47 8.97
N LYS A 18 -2.22 -2.54 8.60
CA LYS A 18 -2.28 -3.00 7.19
C LYS A 18 -3.35 -2.22 6.45
N SER A 19 -3.06 -0.98 6.08
CA SER A 19 -3.97 -0.09 5.38
C SER A 19 -3.19 0.96 4.60
N SER A 20 -3.67 1.34 3.41
CA SER A 20 -3.06 2.39 2.59
C SER A 20 -3.62 3.79 2.89
N ALA A 21 -4.87 3.89 3.34
CA ALA A 21 -5.54 5.18 3.51
C ALA A 21 -6.46 5.25 4.74
N HIS A 22 -7.34 4.27 4.93
CA HIS A 22 -8.42 4.35 5.92
C HIS A 22 -7.95 4.46 7.37
N PHE A 23 -6.74 4.00 7.70
CA PHE A 23 -6.20 4.11 9.06
C PHE A 23 -6.14 5.56 9.58
N ARG A 24 -6.08 6.54 8.67
CA ARG A 24 -6.01 7.95 9.03
C ARG A 24 -7.25 8.42 9.81
N ALA A 25 -8.43 7.89 9.48
CA ALA A 25 -9.66 8.29 10.16
C ALA A 25 -9.62 7.97 11.67
N ASP A 26 -9.04 6.82 12.02
CA ASP A 26 -9.05 6.32 13.40
C ASP A 26 -7.82 6.75 14.21
N PHE A 27 -6.67 6.98 13.56
CA PHE A 27 -5.39 7.09 14.27
C PHE A 27 -4.68 8.43 14.11
N THR A 28 -5.10 9.30 13.17
CA THR A 28 -4.40 10.59 12.96
C THR A 28 -4.44 11.49 14.20
N SER A 29 -5.56 11.52 14.94
CA SER A 29 -5.70 12.37 16.12
C SER A 29 -4.84 11.95 17.31
N ILE A 30 -4.35 10.70 17.33
CA ILE A 30 -3.53 10.16 18.42
C ILE A 30 -2.06 9.93 18.01
N ALA A 31 -1.70 10.25 16.77
CA ALA A 31 -0.36 10.02 16.22
C ALA A 31 0.38 11.35 16.02
N GLN A 32 1.62 11.42 16.53
CA GLN A 32 2.51 12.57 16.24
C GLN A 32 2.97 12.58 14.77
N THR A 33 3.25 11.41 14.21
CA THR A 33 3.79 11.25 12.85
C THR A 33 3.16 10.04 12.17
N LEU A 34 2.83 10.17 10.89
CA LEU A 34 2.35 9.07 10.05
C LEU A 34 3.44 8.64 9.07
N LEU A 35 3.87 7.38 9.17
CA LEU A 35 4.86 6.78 8.29
C LEU A 35 4.15 5.83 7.31
N VAL A 36 4.29 6.09 6.01
CA VAL A 36 3.83 5.18 4.96
C VAL A 36 5.00 4.33 4.49
N CYS A 37 4.89 3.02 4.69
CA CYS A 37 5.97 2.08 4.39
C CYS A 37 5.59 1.19 3.20
N ALA A 38 6.56 0.98 2.30
CA ALA A 38 6.49 -0.13 1.35
C ALA A 38 6.87 -1.41 2.10
N ALA A 39 5.96 -2.38 2.15
CA ALA A 39 6.20 -3.69 2.73
C ALA A 39 6.33 -4.74 1.62
N PRO A 40 7.15 -5.79 1.79
CA PRO A 40 7.17 -6.91 0.87
C PRO A 40 5.81 -7.64 0.91
N GLY A 41 5.39 -8.18 -0.24
CA GLY A 41 4.17 -8.97 -0.33
C GLY A 41 3.46 -8.85 -1.68
N SER A 42 2.31 -9.51 -1.80
CA SER A 42 1.52 -9.58 -3.04
C SER A 42 0.77 -8.29 -3.39
N MET A 43 0.67 -7.35 -2.44
CA MET A 43 -0.04 -6.08 -2.63
C MET A 43 0.93 -4.90 -2.80
N LEU A 44 1.76 -4.94 -3.84
CA LEU A 44 2.57 -3.78 -4.22
C LEU A 44 1.64 -2.62 -4.63
N MET A 45 1.83 -1.46 -4.01
CA MET A 45 1.09 -0.25 -4.38
C MET A 45 1.48 0.21 -5.80
N ASP A 46 2.77 0.13 -6.11
CA ASP A 46 3.29 0.53 -7.41
C ASP A 46 2.84 -0.47 -8.48
N ALA A 47 1.83 -0.10 -9.26
CA ALA A 47 1.30 -0.95 -10.30
C ALA A 47 2.33 -1.20 -11.42
N ALA A 48 3.39 -0.40 -11.59
CA ALA A 48 4.44 -0.70 -12.57
C ALA A 48 5.34 -1.88 -12.13
N LYS A 49 5.35 -2.23 -10.84
CA LYS A 49 6.11 -3.36 -10.27
C LYS A 49 5.30 -4.65 -10.19
N GLN A 50 4.00 -4.59 -10.49
CA GLN A 50 3.13 -5.75 -10.49
C GLN A 50 3.40 -6.63 -11.72
N PRO A 51 3.38 -7.97 -11.59
CA PRO A 51 3.70 -8.91 -12.67
C PRO A 51 2.50 -9.10 -13.60
N TRP A 52 2.06 -8.02 -14.23
CA TRP A 52 0.90 -8.06 -15.11
C TRP A 52 1.11 -8.94 -16.34
N THR A 53 0.16 -9.83 -16.61
CA THR A 53 0.18 -10.71 -17.80
C THR A 53 -0.94 -10.39 -18.79
N ARG A 54 -1.97 -9.65 -18.37
CA ARG A 54 -3.23 -9.48 -19.12
C ARG A 54 -3.78 -8.05 -19.10
N LEU A 55 -2.91 -7.05 -18.94
CA LEU A 55 -3.32 -5.66 -19.13
C LEU A 55 -3.49 -5.34 -20.62
N ARG A 56 -4.31 -4.34 -20.96
CA ARG A 56 -4.42 -3.87 -22.34
C ARG A 56 -3.12 -3.16 -22.76
N PRO A 57 -2.53 -3.47 -23.93
CA PRO A 57 -1.38 -2.72 -24.43
C PRO A 57 -1.65 -1.21 -24.46
N GLY A 58 -0.67 -0.41 -24.04
CA GLY A 58 -0.76 1.04 -23.98
C GLY A 58 -1.36 1.61 -22.69
N ILE A 59 -1.91 0.78 -21.79
CA ILE A 59 -2.42 1.31 -20.50
C ILE A 59 -1.26 1.83 -19.65
N ARG A 60 -1.41 3.02 -19.07
CA ARG A 60 -0.41 3.58 -18.14
C ARG A 60 -0.55 2.93 -16.77
N MET A 61 0.59 2.50 -16.20
CA MET A 61 0.65 1.86 -14.87
C MET A 61 0.89 2.87 -13.73
N ALA A 62 1.11 4.14 -14.06
CA ALA A 62 1.10 5.26 -13.12
C ALA A 62 0.76 6.57 -13.86
N PRO A 63 0.31 7.63 -13.15
CA PRO A 63 0.21 8.97 -13.74
C PRO A 63 1.55 9.37 -14.35
N CYS A 64 1.54 9.75 -15.63
CA CYS A 64 2.75 10.04 -16.41
C CYS A 64 3.82 8.93 -16.41
N GLY A 65 3.42 7.68 -16.09
CA GLY A 65 4.32 6.54 -15.95
C GLY A 65 4.40 5.65 -17.19
N PRO A 66 5.09 4.49 -17.07
CA PRO A 66 5.26 3.56 -18.17
C PRO A 66 3.92 3.00 -18.66
N VAL A 67 3.88 2.71 -19.96
CA VAL A 67 2.77 2.00 -20.59
C VAL A 67 3.04 0.50 -20.60
N PHE A 68 2.00 -0.30 -20.39
CA PHE A 68 2.09 -1.75 -20.52
C PHE A 68 2.30 -2.12 -21.99
N SER A 69 3.37 -2.84 -22.33
CA SER A 69 3.72 -3.18 -23.71
C SER A 69 3.13 -4.52 -24.19
N GLY A 70 2.45 -5.29 -23.34
CA GLY A 70 1.82 -6.56 -23.71
C GLY A 70 2.79 -7.74 -23.93
N ARG A 71 4.09 -7.47 -24.04
CA ARG A 71 5.12 -8.49 -24.18
C ARG A 71 5.61 -8.87 -22.78
N PRO A 72 5.59 -10.16 -22.40
CA PRO A 72 6.29 -10.60 -21.20
C PRO A 72 7.73 -10.10 -21.35
N ALA A 73 8.26 -9.43 -20.31
CA ALA A 73 9.70 -9.31 -20.21
C ALA A 73 10.22 -10.74 -20.27
N THR A 74 10.94 -11.07 -21.35
CA THR A 74 11.54 -12.38 -21.55
C THR A 74 12.29 -12.76 -20.28
N ALA A 75 11.94 -13.92 -19.73
CA ALA A 75 12.62 -14.54 -18.60
C ALA A 75 14.10 -14.77 -18.92
#